data_AF-A0A7X3TRF7-F1
#
_entry.id   AF-A0A7X3TRF7-F1
#
_cell.length_a   1.000
_cell.length_b   1.000
_cell.length_c   1.000
_cell.angle_alpha   90.00
_cell.angle_beta   90.00
_cell.angle_gamma   90.00
#
_symmetry.space_group_name_H-M   'P 1'
#
loop_
_entity.id
_entity.type
_entity.pdbx_description
1 polymer ?
#
loop_
_entity_poly.entity_id
_entity_poly.type
_entity_poly.pdbx_seq_one_letter_code
_entity_poly.pdbx_strand_id
1 'polypeptide(L)'
;MPGNLIISPISIDLGAKNTGVYFAHYPEGSSIEEIEKEGRVYQLEKDSYTLLMAHRTARRHQRRGFDRRQMVKRLFKLIWEKHFGLEWDKNVQQTTSFLFNRRGFSFLTEEYDVEVLSRFPEEAYEQLPEQLKIDHDKSGLYNFADALSQWTNSDNALEKIRGKFHRILFKTYCEKIRKCWKDKTTNDQTVGEGRDSAKLGNTPKDIFEELFQELPELKERIETEEYTFENKRKEKVTARYNRGEAINVLSFVNNNSVDVANKIVGKLPPEQTDWLFNPFADFDLEKSKERLTSPENSNIKLHLQHLTFALHKTLNELQSGGRHRSNYFGEIEDVLKNENHTHKYLEKFCAQLQSGRFKPQDSDSPLTVEALANLIGHLSNLELKPLRKYFNDGKHKTGDLWCEEHLKKILDSWVM
;
A
#
# COMPACT_ATOMS: atom_id res chain seq x y z
N MET A 1 63.48 -17.81 -40.13
CA MET A 1 63.49 -16.54 -39.37
C MET A 1 62.38 -16.62 -38.34
N PRO A 2 62.65 -17.10 -37.12
CA PRO A 2 61.77 -16.80 -36.00
C PRO A 2 61.93 -15.30 -35.69
N GLY A 3 60.85 -14.58 -35.42
CA GLY A 3 60.93 -13.17 -35.04
C GLY A 3 60.26 -12.20 -36.01
N ASN A 4 58.94 -12.33 -36.19
CA ASN A 4 58.14 -11.21 -36.67
C ASN A 4 56.81 -11.04 -35.93
N LEU A 5 56.58 -11.83 -34.87
CA LEU A 5 55.42 -11.66 -34.00
C LEU A 5 55.82 -10.74 -32.85
N ILE A 6 55.09 -9.64 -32.70
CA ILE A 6 55.20 -8.74 -31.55
C ILE A 6 54.11 -9.11 -30.56
N ILE A 7 54.48 -9.36 -29.31
CA ILE A 7 53.56 -9.70 -28.22
C ILE A 7 53.32 -8.43 -27.38
N SER A 8 52.05 -8.10 -27.18
CA SER A 8 51.62 -6.95 -26.37
C SER A 8 50.62 -7.39 -25.29
N PRO A 9 51.08 -8.08 -24.23
CA PRO A 9 50.17 -8.55 -23.20
C PRO A 9 49.63 -7.36 -22.40
N ILE A 10 48.34 -7.42 -22.09
CA ILE A 10 47.68 -6.50 -21.17
C ILE A 10 47.16 -7.35 -20.01
N SER A 11 47.71 -7.13 -18.82
CA SER A 11 47.27 -7.78 -17.58
C SER A 11 46.50 -6.79 -16.74
N ILE A 12 45.27 -7.15 -16.37
CA ILE A 12 44.32 -6.24 -15.71
C ILE A 12 44.02 -6.78 -14.31
N ASP A 13 44.34 -5.99 -13.29
CA ASP A 13 43.84 -6.15 -11.93
C ASP A 13 42.55 -5.32 -11.79
N LEU A 14 41.42 -5.98 -11.98
CA LEU A 14 40.12 -5.32 -12.10
C LEU A 14 39.53 -5.01 -10.72
N GLY A 15 39.55 -3.74 -10.34
CA GLY A 15 38.86 -3.24 -9.14
C GLY A 15 37.84 -2.14 -9.48
N ALA A 16 36.75 -2.12 -8.72
CA ALA A 16 35.63 -1.19 -8.95
C ALA A 16 36.00 0.30 -8.77
N LYS A 17 36.96 0.60 -7.88
CA LYS A 17 37.46 1.96 -7.66
C LYS A 17 38.79 2.20 -8.36
N ASN A 18 39.69 1.22 -8.31
CA ASN A 18 41.01 1.29 -8.91
C ASN A 18 41.18 0.05 -9.78
N THR A 19 41.50 0.23 -11.05
CA THR A 19 41.87 -0.86 -11.95
C THR A 19 43.34 -0.71 -12.33
N GLY A 20 44.16 -1.68 -11.94
CA GLY A 20 45.55 -1.76 -12.34
C GLY A 20 45.66 -2.35 -13.75
N VAL A 21 46.46 -1.74 -14.61
CA VAL A 21 46.74 -2.23 -15.95
C VAL A 21 48.26 -2.28 -16.11
N TYR A 22 48.78 -3.48 -16.25
CA TYR A 22 50.15 -3.73 -16.67
C TYR A 22 50.15 -4.00 -18.16
N PHE A 23 51.06 -3.36 -18.89
CA PHE A 23 51.27 -3.66 -20.30
C PHE A 23 52.75 -3.77 -20.61
N ALA A 24 53.06 -4.64 -21.56
CA ALA A 24 54.40 -4.81 -22.09
C ALA A 24 54.33 -4.88 -23.61
N HIS A 25 55.47 -4.65 -24.27
CA HIS A 25 55.57 -4.72 -25.73
C HIS A 25 56.94 -5.29 -26.11
N TYR A 26 56.96 -6.46 -26.76
CA TYR A 26 58.22 -7.14 -27.05
C TYR A 26 58.10 -8.13 -28.22
N PRO A 27 59.17 -8.37 -29.00
CA PRO A 27 59.24 -9.47 -29.96
C PRO A 27 59.10 -10.85 -29.29
N GLU A 28 58.48 -11.80 -30.00
CA GLU A 28 58.39 -13.19 -29.56
C GLU A 28 59.79 -13.78 -29.32
N GLY A 29 60.00 -14.36 -28.13
CA GLY A 29 61.27 -14.95 -27.71
C GLY A 29 62.23 -14.01 -26.96
N SER A 30 61.87 -12.74 -26.74
CA SER A 30 62.66 -11.82 -25.90
C SER A 30 62.88 -12.34 -24.48
N SER A 31 64.05 -12.06 -23.91
CA SER A 31 64.32 -12.34 -22.49
C SER A 31 63.60 -11.32 -21.60
N ILE A 32 63.39 -11.65 -20.33
CA ILE A 32 62.62 -10.80 -19.39
C ILE A 32 63.30 -9.44 -19.18
N GLU A 33 64.63 -9.39 -19.27
CA GLU A 33 65.45 -8.18 -19.09
C GLU A 33 65.27 -7.17 -20.23
N GLU A 34 64.87 -7.64 -21.41
CA GLU A 34 64.72 -6.82 -22.64
C GLU A 34 63.29 -6.29 -22.84
N ILE A 35 62.35 -6.70 -21.98
CA ILE A 35 60.93 -6.33 -22.10
C ILE A 35 60.69 -4.93 -21.53
N GLU A 36 60.30 -4.00 -22.38
CA GLU A 36 59.72 -2.73 -21.95
C GLU A 36 58.32 -2.96 -21.33
N LYS A 37 58.12 -2.41 -20.13
CA LYS A 37 56.91 -2.61 -19.33
C LYS A 37 56.45 -1.31 -18.67
N GLU A 38 55.14 -1.12 -18.66
CA GLU A 38 54.48 0.02 -18.02
C GLU A 38 53.32 -0.46 -17.14
N GLY A 39 53.04 0.31 -16.09
CA GLY A 39 51.92 0.09 -15.20
C GLY A 39 51.11 1.37 -15.04
N ARG A 40 49.79 1.27 -15.12
CA ARG A 40 48.85 2.37 -14.86
C ARG A 40 47.79 1.94 -13.87
N VAL A 41 47.32 2.86 -13.04
CA VAL A 41 46.15 2.65 -12.18
C VAL A 41 45.10 3.66 -12.60
N TYR A 42 43.97 3.15 -13.10
CA TYR A 42 42.81 3.96 -13.43
C TYR A 42 41.91 4.03 -12.21
N GLN A 43 41.73 5.25 -11.67
CA GLN A 43 40.80 5.50 -10.60
C GLN A 43 39.46 5.96 -11.18
N LEU A 44 38.38 5.25 -10.84
CA LEU A 44 37.01 5.61 -11.16
C LEU A 44 36.31 6.09 -9.88
N GLU A 45 36.01 7.38 -9.82
CA GLU A 45 35.18 7.91 -8.73
C GLU A 45 33.70 7.73 -9.05
N LYS A 46 32.88 7.58 -8.00
CA LYS A 46 31.45 7.30 -8.14
C LYS A 46 30.69 8.39 -8.89
N ASP A 47 31.20 9.62 -8.87
CA ASP A 47 30.57 10.80 -9.49
C ASP A 47 31.15 11.13 -10.88
N SER A 48 32.25 10.48 -11.28
CA SER A 48 32.84 10.69 -12.60
C SER A 48 31.94 10.17 -13.73
N TYR A 49 31.12 9.15 -13.45
CA TYR A 49 30.17 8.56 -14.39
C TYR A 49 28.87 8.15 -13.69
N THR A 50 27.74 8.26 -14.40
CA THR A 50 26.47 7.70 -13.90
C THR A 50 26.45 6.18 -14.08
N LEU A 51 26.89 5.45 -13.06
CA LEU A 51 26.96 3.98 -13.08
C LEU A 51 25.60 3.29 -12.87
N LEU A 52 24.63 3.99 -12.27
CA LEU A 52 23.30 3.46 -11.96
C LEU A 52 22.19 4.22 -12.70
N MET A 53 21.28 3.49 -13.32
CA MET A 53 20.17 4.06 -14.09
C MET A 53 18.88 4.28 -13.27
N ALA A 54 18.89 3.98 -11.97
CA ALA A 54 17.69 4.03 -11.12
C ALA A 54 16.98 5.39 -11.18
N HIS A 55 17.72 6.48 -10.98
CA HIS A 55 17.17 7.83 -11.01
C HIS A 55 16.71 8.26 -12.41
N ARG A 56 17.45 7.89 -13.46
CA ARG A 56 17.05 8.12 -14.87
C ARG A 56 15.73 7.41 -15.18
N THR A 57 15.60 6.16 -14.75
CA THR A 57 14.39 5.34 -14.92
C THR A 57 13.23 5.95 -14.15
N ALA A 58 13.40 6.33 -12.88
CA ALA A 58 12.37 6.98 -12.07
C ALA A 58 11.85 8.29 -12.72
N ARG A 59 12.75 9.20 -13.14
CA ARG A 59 12.37 10.44 -13.85
C ARG A 59 11.63 10.15 -15.16
N ARG A 60 12.03 9.11 -15.90
CA ARG A 60 11.34 8.67 -17.12
C ARG A 60 9.91 8.21 -16.82
N HIS A 61 9.70 7.42 -15.77
CA HIS A 61 8.36 6.97 -15.37
C HIS A 61 7.49 8.11 -14.84
N GLN A 62 8.07 9.06 -14.09
CA GLN A 62 7.37 10.27 -13.63
C GLN A 62 6.85 11.10 -14.82
N ARG A 63 7.72 11.40 -15.80
CA ARG A 63 7.31 12.13 -17.02
C ARG A 63 6.23 11.39 -17.80
N ARG A 64 6.39 10.08 -17.98
CA ARG A 64 5.37 9.23 -18.62
C ARG A 64 4.03 9.26 -17.89
N GLY A 65 4.04 9.27 -16.56
CA GLY A 65 2.83 9.41 -15.75
C GLY A 65 2.13 10.76 -15.97
N PHE A 66 2.90 11.84 -16.07
CA PHE A 66 2.40 13.17 -16.41
C PHE A 66 1.82 13.21 -17.83
N ASP A 67 2.55 12.73 -18.83
CA ASP A 67 2.10 12.65 -20.23
C ASP A 67 0.76 11.91 -20.33
N ARG A 68 0.65 10.76 -19.65
CA ARG A 68 -0.56 9.93 -19.67
C ARG A 68 -1.76 10.71 -19.16
N ARG A 69 -1.59 11.43 -18.05
CA ARG A 69 -2.65 12.25 -17.45
C ARG A 69 -3.08 13.38 -18.38
N GLN A 70 -2.15 13.99 -19.11
CA GLN A 70 -2.51 15.04 -20.07
C GLN A 70 -3.21 14.47 -21.30
N MET A 71 -2.70 13.38 -21.86
CA MET A 71 -3.27 12.74 -23.06
C MET A 71 -4.70 12.23 -22.82
N VAL A 72 -4.98 11.61 -21.67
CA VAL A 72 -6.35 11.13 -21.39
C VAL A 72 -7.36 12.28 -21.28
N LYS A 73 -6.97 13.41 -20.67
CA LYS A 73 -7.83 14.60 -20.55
C LYS A 73 -8.07 15.26 -21.90
N ARG A 74 -7.04 15.32 -22.75
CA ARG A 74 -7.15 15.78 -24.14
C ARG A 74 -8.10 14.89 -24.94
N LEU A 75 -7.97 13.57 -24.80
CA LEU A 75 -8.87 12.62 -25.47
C LEU A 75 -10.31 12.77 -24.99
N PHE A 76 -10.54 12.88 -23.68
CA PHE A 76 -11.87 13.12 -23.14
C PHE A 76 -12.48 14.44 -23.66
N LYS A 77 -11.68 15.51 -23.72
CA LYS A 77 -12.12 16.78 -24.30
C LYS A 77 -12.57 16.61 -25.75
N LEU A 78 -11.84 15.85 -26.57
CA LEU A 78 -12.25 15.56 -27.94
C LEU A 78 -13.57 14.79 -28.00
N ILE A 79 -13.75 13.77 -27.15
CA ILE A 79 -15.02 13.02 -27.07
C ILE A 79 -16.16 13.98 -26.70
N TRP A 80 -15.95 14.81 -25.68
CA TRP A 80 -16.94 15.77 -25.20
C TRP A 80 -17.36 16.79 -26.28
N GLU A 81 -16.38 17.46 -26.92
CA GLU A 81 -16.66 18.52 -27.89
C GLU A 81 -17.05 18.00 -29.28
N LYS A 82 -16.47 16.88 -29.72
CA LYS A 82 -16.56 16.45 -31.13
C LYS A 82 -17.47 15.26 -31.36
N HIS A 83 -17.55 14.34 -30.39
CA HIS A 83 -18.47 13.21 -30.47
C HIS A 83 -19.81 13.54 -29.81
N PHE A 84 -19.82 14.13 -28.62
CA PHE A 84 -21.07 14.56 -27.98
C PHE A 84 -21.56 15.94 -28.43
N GLY A 85 -20.70 16.78 -29.02
CA GLY A 85 -21.10 18.14 -29.43
C GLY A 85 -21.39 19.08 -28.24
N LEU A 86 -20.82 18.80 -27.06
CA LEU A 86 -21.09 19.55 -25.84
C LEU A 86 -20.10 20.71 -25.66
N GLU A 87 -20.57 21.79 -25.02
CA GLU A 87 -19.74 22.97 -24.74
C GLU A 87 -18.64 22.64 -23.72
N TRP A 88 -17.43 23.14 -23.98
CA TRP A 88 -16.28 23.01 -23.08
C TRP A 88 -15.99 24.31 -22.35
N ASP A 89 -16.63 24.48 -21.20
CA ASP A 89 -16.39 25.63 -20.33
C ASP A 89 -15.31 25.35 -19.26
N LYS A 90 -15.01 26.38 -18.45
CA LYS A 90 -14.04 26.26 -17.36
C LYS A 90 -14.48 25.28 -16.25
N ASN A 91 -15.80 25.15 -16.01
CA ASN A 91 -16.32 24.23 -15.00
C ASN A 91 -16.14 22.79 -15.45
N VAL A 92 -16.51 22.46 -16.70
CA VAL A 92 -16.29 21.17 -17.34
C VAL A 92 -14.81 20.81 -17.33
N GLN A 93 -13.92 21.75 -17.68
CA GLN A 93 -12.48 21.54 -17.64
C GLN A 93 -11.97 21.20 -16.23
N GLN A 94 -12.45 21.92 -15.22
CA GLN A 94 -12.03 21.74 -13.83
C GLN A 94 -12.60 20.43 -13.25
N THR A 95 -13.87 20.12 -13.50
CA THR A 95 -14.51 18.85 -13.13
C THR A 95 -13.84 17.67 -13.79
N THR A 96 -13.60 17.73 -15.10
CA THR A 96 -12.82 16.71 -15.82
C THR A 96 -11.45 16.52 -15.17
N SER A 97 -10.75 17.62 -14.87
CA SER A 97 -9.44 17.52 -14.23
C SER A 97 -9.50 16.87 -12.86
N PHE A 98 -10.53 17.18 -12.07
CA PHE A 98 -10.78 16.56 -10.77
C PHE A 98 -11.03 15.06 -10.92
N LEU A 99 -11.98 14.66 -11.78
CA LEU A 99 -12.39 13.27 -11.97
C LEU A 99 -11.28 12.39 -12.55
N PHE A 100 -10.44 12.87 -13.47
CA PHE A 100 -9.33 12.07 -14.05
C PHE A 100 -8.06 12.01 -13.18
N ASN A 101 -7.97 12.83 -12.14
CA ASN A 101 -6.81 12.84 -11.25
C ASN A 101 -6.91 11.71 -10.20
N ARG A 102 -5.76 11.31 -9.64
CA ARG A 102 -5.67 10.32 -8.55
C ARG A 102 -6.44 9.01 -8.81
N ARG A 103 -6.38 8.48 -10.04
CA ARG A 103 -7.11 7.27 -10.49
C ARG A 103 -6.81 5.95 -9.75
N GLY A 104 -6.05 5.96 -8.66
CA GLY A 104 -5.59 4.74 -7.99
C GLY A 104 -4.58 3.89 -8.79
N PHE A 105 -3.97 2.93 -8.10
CA PHE A 105 -3.08 1.94 -8.70
C PHE A 105 -3.88 0.77 -9.30
N SER A 106 -3.23 -0.08 -10.10
CA SER A 106 -3.86 -1.23 -10.76
C SER A 106 -3.09 -2.54 -10.58
N PHE A 107 -2.13 -2.57 -9.64
CA PHE A 107 -1.58 -3.84 -9.20
C PHE A 107 -2.59 -4.50 -8.25
N LEU A 108 -2.62 -5.84 -8.27
CA LEU A 108 -3.47 -6.61 -7.38
C LEU A 108 -3.16 -6.27 -5.93
N THR A 109 -4.21 -5.99 -5.15
CA THR A 109 -4.13 -5.90 -3.70
C THR A 109 -5.20 -6.78 -3.09
N GLU A 110 -4.91 -7.37 -1.94
CA GLU A 110 -5.89 -8.13 -1.18
C GLU A 110 -7.00 -7.18 -0.72
N GLU A 111 -8.23 -7.40 -1.19
CA GLU A 111 -9.43 -6.66 -0.78
C GLU A 111 -10.15 -7.38 0.37
N TYR A 112 -10.85 -6.62 1.21
CA TYR A 112 -11.77 -7.19 2.18
C TYR A 112 -13.13 -7.44 1.51
N ASP A 113 -13.95 -8.32 2.09
CA ASP A 113 -15.23 -8.74 1.51
C ASP A 113 -16.36 -7.93 2.14
N VAL A 114 -17.00 -7.10 1.31
CA VAL A 114 -18.08 -6.20 1.74
C VAL A 114 -19.30 -7.00 2.21
N GLU A 115 -19.64 -8.10 1.53
CA GLU A 115 -20.83 -8.89 1.85
C GLU A 115 -20.69 -9.57 3.22
N VAL A 116 -19.50 -10.10 3.52
CA VAL A 116 -19.19 -10.69 4.82
C VAL A 116 -19.28 -9.63 5.93
N LEU A 117 -18.75 -8.43 5.70
CA LEU A 117 -18.79 -7.34 6.68
C LEU A 117 -20.20 -6.74 6.86
N SER A 118 -21.07 -6.83 5.87
CA SER A 118 -22.47 -6.41 5.99
C SER A 118 -23.32 -7.35 6.85
N ARG A 119 -22.82 -8.56 7.14
CA ARG A 119 -23.52 -9.59 7.93
C ARG A 119 -22.62 -10.12 9.03
N PHE A 120 -22.09 -9.23 9.85
CA PHE A 120 -21.14 -9.60 10.89
C PHE A 120 -21.83 -10.41 12.00
N PRO A 121 -21.28 -11.57 12.40
CA PRO A 121 -21.96 -12.48 13.32
C PRO A 121 -22.01 -11.93 14.76
N GLU A 122 -23.11 -12.21 15.45
CA GLU A 122 -23.39 -11.72 16.81
C GLU A 122 -22.35 -12.22 17.82
N GLU A 123 -21.90 -13.47 17.71
CA GLU A 123 -20.91 -14.02 18.63
C GLU A 123 -19.54 -13.34 18.51
N ALA A 124 -19.16 -12.91 17.30
CA ALA A 124 -17.95 -12.13 17.10
C ALA A 124 -18.15 -10.67 17.51
N TYR A 125 -19.35 -10.11 17.29
CA TYR A 125 -19.71 -8.77 17.69
C TYR A 125 -19.61 -8.57 19.21
N GLU A 126 -20.08 -9.54 20.00
CA GLU A 126 -20.01 -9.47 21.46
C GLU A 126 -18.58 -9.47 22.02
N GLN A 127 -17.60 -9.95 21.24
CA GLN A 127 -16.19 -9.89 21.61
C GLN A 127 -15.53 -8.55 21.26
N LEU A 128 -16.20 -7.66 20.55
CA LEU A 128 -15.64 -6.37 20.17
C LEU A 128 -15.49 -5.45 21.39
N PRO A 129 -14.41 -4.64 21.45
CA PRO A 129 -14.36 -3.55 22.41
C PRO A 129 -15.57 -2.62 22.21
N GLU A 130 -16.12 -2.08 23.30
CA GLU A 130 -17.30 -1.19 23.26
C GLU A 130 -17.15 -0.03 22.26
N GLN A 131 -15.92 0.47 22.07
CA GLN A 131 -15.65 1.54 21.12
C GLN A 131 -15.79 1.10 19.65
N LEU A 132 -15.83 -0.19 19.33
CA LEU A 132 -16.08 -0.71 17.98
C LEU A 132 -17.53 -1.16 17.76
N LYS A 133 -18.33 -1.23 18.82
CA LYS A 133 -19.74 -1.63 18.72
C LYS A 133 -20.54 -0.62 17.87
N ILE A 134 -21.49 -1.14 17.12
CA ILE A 134 -22.32 -0.42 16.15
C ILE A 134 -23.78 -0.82 16.32
N ASP A 135 -24.69 0.10 16.01
CA ASP A 135 -26.12 -0.23 16.01
C ASP A 135 -26.46 -1.17 14.85
N HIS A 136 -27.52 -1.95 15.03
CA HIS A 136 -28.07 -2.76 13.94
C HIS A 136 -28.56 -1.87 12.79
N ASP A 137 -28.44 -2.39 11.58
CA ASP A 137 -29.09 -1.79 10.42
C ASP A 137 -30.61 -2.01 10.44
N LYS A 138 -31.30 -1.49 9.42
CA LYS A 138 -32.76 -1.64 9.27
C LYS A 138 -33.22 -3.09 9.13
N SER A 139 -32.30 -4.00 8.83
CA SER A 139 -32.54 -5.43 8.69
C SER A 139 -32.20 -6.22 9.96
N GLY A 140 -31.76 -5.55 11.03
CA GLY A 140 -31.39 -6.18 12.28
C GLY A 140 -29.99 -6.80 12.27
N LEU A 141 -29.13 -6.46 11.30
CA LEU A 141 -27.79 -7.05 11.17
C LEU A 141 -26.70 -6.03 11.58
N TYR A 142 -25.57 -6.54 12.08
CA TYR A 142 -24.37 -5.73 12.30
C TYR A 142 -23.63 -5.52 10.98
N ASN A 143 -23.82 -4.34 10.38
CA ASN A 143 -23.29 -4.01 9.07
C ASN A 143 -22.03 -3.14 9.19
N PHE A 144 -20.87 -3.81 9.31
CA PHE A 144 -19.58 -3.13 9.39
C PHE A 144 -19.13 -2.51 8.07
N ALA A 145 -19.64 -2.97 6.92
CA ALA A 145 -19.36 -2.32 5.65
C ALA A 145 -19.92 -0.89 5.62
N ASP A 146 -21.17 -0.72 6.03
CA ASP A 146 -21.81 0.60 6.13
C ASP A 146 -21.16 1.44 7.22
N ALA A 147 -20.84 0.84 8.37
CA ALA A 147 -20.14 1.56 9.45
C ALA A 147 -18.76 2.07 9.00
N LEU A 148 -17.97 1.24 8.29
CA LEU A 148 -16.70 1.66 7.72
C LEU A 148 -16.89 2.81 6.74
N SER A 149 -17.87 2.71 5.82
CA SER A 149 -18.21 3.78 4.88
C SER A 149 -18.56 5.10 5.58
N GLN A 150 -19.39 5.03 6.62
CA GLN A 150 -19.75 6.21 7.42
C GLN A 150 -18.54 6.80 8.16
N TRP A 151 -17.64 5.95 8.68
CA TRP A 151 -16.43 6.41 9.36
C TRP A 151 -15.43 7.05 8.39
N THR A 152 -15.31 6.52 7.16
CA THR A 152 -14.46 7.10 6.12
C THR A 152 -15.01 8.40 5.55
N ASN A 153 -16.34 8.59 5.59
CA ASN A 153 -17.01 9.78 5.08
C ASN A 153 -17.21 10.88 6.14
N SER A 154 -16.84 10.63 7.40
CA SER A 154 -16.95 11.65 8.46
C SER A 154 -15.76 12.61 8.49
N ASP A 155 -15.99 13.81 9.02
CA ASP A 155 -14.91 14.72 9.40
C ASP A 155 -13.93 13.99 10.34
N ASN A 156 -12.62 14.18 10.11
CA ASN A 156 -11.55 13.47 10.82
C ASN A 156 -11.56 11.93 10.64
N ALA A 157 -12.03 11.42 9.48
CA ALA A 157 -12.03 10.00 9.13
C ALA A 157 -10.74 9.25 9.51
N LEU A 158 -9.57 9.83 9.22
CA LEU A 158 -8.28 9.23 9.55
C LEU A 158 -8.13 8.95 11.04
N GLU A 159 -8.46 9.93 11.89
CA GLU A 159 -8.33 9.80 13.35
C GLU A 159 -9.38 8.84 13.90
N LYS A 160 -10.59 8.85 13.33
CA LYS A 160 -11.67 7.93 13.70
C LYS A 160 -11.28 6.48 13.42
N ILE A 161 -10.83 6.18 12.20
CA ILE A 161 -10.38 4.83 11.81
C ILE A 161 -9.14 4.41 12.61
N ARG A 162 -8.17 5.32 12.79
CA ARG A 162 -6.99 5.08 13.64
C ARG A 162 -7.41 4.69 15.05
N GLY A 163 -8.34 5.43 15.65
CA GLY A 163 -8.87 5.15 16.98
C GLY A 163 -9.52 3.76 17.07
N LYS A 164 -10.34 3.36 16.07
CA LYS A 164 -10.92 2.00 16.04
C LYS A 164 -9.85 0.92 15.92
N PHE A 165 -8.86 1.11 15.04
CA PHE A 165 -7.76 0.16 14.85
C PHE A 165 -6.87 0.06 16.09
N HIS A 166 -6.60 1.17 16.78
CA HIS A 166 -5.86 1.20 18.05
C HIS A 166 -6.49 0.29 19.11
N ARG A 167 -7.82 0.27 19.22
CA ARG A 167 -8.54 -0.60 20.18
C ARG A 167 -8.37 -2.09 19.86
N ILE A 168 -8.34 -2.45 18.57
CA ILE A 168 -8.00 -3.80 18.13
C ILE A 168 -6.55 -4.14 18.49
N LEU A 169 -5.60 -3.24 18.18
CA LEU A 169 -4.20 -3.43 18.55
C LEU A 169 -4.07 -3.67 20.05
N PHE A 170 -4.69 -2.82 20.87
CA PHE A 170 -4.65 -2.94 22.32
C PHE A 170 -5.13 -4.32 22.78
N LYS A 171 -6.27 -4.80 22.26
CA LYS A 171 -6.81 -6.11 22.60
C LYS A 171 -5.89 -7.26 22.16
N THR A 172 -5.38 -7.24 20.93
CA THR A 172 -4.46 -8.27 20.43
C THR A 172 -3.14 -8.31 21.20
N TYR A 173 -2.61 -7.16 21.63
CA TYR A 173 -1.43 -7.08 22.49
C TYR A 173 -1.70 -7.62 23.91
N CYS A 174 -2.86 -7.33 24.50
CA CYS A 174 -3.28 -7.90 25.78
C CYS A 174 -3.24 -9.44 25.75
N GLU A 175 -3.87 -10.07 24.76
CA GLU A 175 -3.91 -11.54 24.65
C GLU A 175 -2.51 -12.14 24.46
N LYS A 176 -1.62 -11.45 23.74
CA LYS A 176 -0.24 -11.93 23.55
C LYS A 176 0.61 -11.82 24.80
N ILE A 177 0.42 -10.77 25.60
CA ILE A 177 1.05 -10.66 26.91
C ILE A 177 0.57 -11.79 27.81
N ARG A 178 -0.74 -12.09 27.83
CA ARG A 178 -1.28 -13.24 28.58
C ARG A 178 -0.69 -14.55 28.11
N LYS A 179 -0.64 -14.80 26.80
CA LYS A 179 -0.01 -16.01 26.24
C LYS A 179 1.44 -16.14 26.68
N CYS A 180 2.23 -15.08 26.52
CA CYS A 180 3.65 -15.07 26.92
C CYS A 180 3.84 -15.40 28.41
N TRP A 181 2.94 -14.91 29.26
CA TRP A 181 2.96 -15.24 30.70
C TRP A 181 2.55 -16.69 30.97
N LYS A 182 1.51 -17.21 30.28
CA LYS A 182 1.10 -18.62 30.39
C LYS A 182 2.23 -19.56 29.99
N ASP A 183 2.83 -19.35 28.81
CA ASP A 183 3.93 -20.18 28.30
C ASP A 183 5.11 -20.24 29.29
N LYS A 184 5.40 -19.12 29.95
CA LYS A 184 6.42 -19.03 31.01
C LYS A 184 6.07 -19.81 32.28
N THR A 185 4.80 -19.85 32.67
CA THR A 185 4.37 -20.45 33.94
C THR A 185 4.06 -21.94 33.83
N THR A 186 3.68 -22.43 32.65
CA THR A 186 3.34 -23.85 32.42
C THR A 186 4.53 -24.73 32.06
N ASN A 187 5.75 -24.18 31.95
CA ASN A 187 6.98 -24.91 31.61
C ASN A 187 6.88 -25.67 30.27
N ASP A 188 5.97 -25.25 29.39
CA ASP A 188 5.83 -25.81 28.05
C ASP A 188 6.95 -25.24 27.18
N GLN A 189 8.12 -25.88 27.25
CA GLN A 189 9.31 -25.54 26.45
C GLN A 189 9.14 -25.88 24.95
N THR A 190 7.92 -25.90 24.44
CA THR A 190 7.65 -25.89 23.00
C THR A 190 7.66 -24.47 22.43
N VAL A 191 8.59 -23.61 22.87
CA VAL A 191 9.01 -22.47 22.05
C VAL A 191 9.97 -22.99 20.98
N GLY A 192 9.44 -23.86 20.12
CA GLY A 192 10.06 -24.15 18.85
C GLY A 192 10.16 -22.84 18.06
N GLU A 193 11.28 -22.66 17.38
CA GLU A 193 11.47 -21.66 16.32
C GLU A 193 10.55 -21.96 15.10
N GLY A 194 9.28 -22.26 15.34
CA GLY A 194 8.24 -22.32 14.33
C GLY A 194 7.95 -20.92 13.82
N ARG A 195 7.78 -20.79 12.50
CA ARG A 195 7.23 -19.61 11.84
C ARG A 195 5.76 -19.45 12.24
N ASP A 196 5.52 -19.02 13.47
CA ASP A 196 4.18 -18.63 13.90
C ASP A 196 3.86 -17.28 13.27
N SER A 197 2.91 -17.30 12.33
CA SER A 197 2.20 -16.14 11.79
C SER A 197 1.53 -15.26 12.86
N ALA A 198 1.65 -15.64 14.14
CA ALA A 198 1.18 -14.96 15.33
C ALA A 198 2.22 -14.06 16.04
N LYS A 199 3.47 -13.91 15.57
CA LYS A 199 4.43 -12.97 16.21
C LYS A 199 4.07 -11.52 15.88
N LEU A 200 3.32 -10.83 16.75
CA LEU A 200 3.32 -9.37 16.77
C LEU A 200 4.74 -8.95 17.15
N GLY A 201 5.26 -7.92 16.49
CA GLY A 201 6.54 -7.33 16.86
C GLY A 201 6.47 -6.63 18.22
N ASN A 202 7.44 -5.76 18.47
CA ASN A 202 7.42 -4.84 19.61
C ASN A 202 6.06 -4.11 19.72
N THR A 203 5.62 -3.84 20.94
CA THR A 203 4.42 -3.07 21.25
C THR A 203 4.60 -1.61 20.81
N PRO A 204 3.70 -1.04 20.00
CA PRO A 204 3.69 0.38 19.67
C PRO A 204 3.68 1.23 20.93
N LYS A 205 4.35 2.38 20.87
CA LYS A 205 4.51 3.26 22.04
C LYS A 205 3.17 3.71 22.62
N ASP A 206 2.21 4.10 21.81
CA ASP A 206 0.85 4.47 22.22
C ASP A 206 0.11 3.33 22.95
N ILE A 207 0.23 2.09 22.46
CA ILE A 207 -0.33 0.92 23.13
C ILE A 207 0.37 0.65 24.46
N PHE A 208 1.69 0.80 24.52
CA PHE A 208 2.45 0.67 25.77
C PHE A 208 2.04 1.71 26.80
N GLU A 209 1.93 2.98 26.39
CA GLU A 209 1.48 4.08 27.25
C GLU A 209 0.13 3.77 27.89
N GLU A 210 -0.82 3.24 27.12
CA GLU A 210 -2.14 2.85 27.63
C GLU A 210 -2.06 1.63 28.55
N LEU A 211 -1.33 0.57 28.17
CA LEU A 211 -1.19 -0.66 28.97
C LEU A 211 -0.56 -0.41 30.34
N PHE A 212 0.35 0.54 30.43
CA PHE A 212 1.14 0.82 31.64
C PHE A 212 0.71 2.10 32.36
N GLN A 213 -0.40 2.71 31.96
CA GLN A 213 -0.93 3.93 32.59
C GLN A 213 -1.14 3.75 34.12
N GLU A 214 -1.60 2.57 34.54
CA GLU A 214 -1.80 2.23 35.96
C GLU A 214 -0.61 1.53 36.62
N LEU A 215 0.53 1.43 35.91
CA LEU A 215 1.73 0.72 36.37
C LEU A 215 2.99 1.59 36.17
N PRO A 216 3.05 2.82 36.74
CA PRO A 216 4.12 3.79 36.45
C PRO A 216 5.52 3.27 36.81
N GLU A 217 5.66 2.52 37.90
CA GLU A 217 6.93 1.91 38.30
C GLU A 217 7.42 0.88 37.27
N LEU A 218 6.53 0.05 36.72
CA LEU A 218 6.91 -0.93 35.69
C LEU A 218 7.15 -0.25 34.35
N LYS A 219 6.43 0.83 34.07
CA LYS A 219 6.64 1.67 32.89
C LYS A 219 8.07 2.21 32.86
N GLU A 220 8.51 2.87 33.93
CA GLU A 220 9.86 3.43 34.06
C GLU A 220 10.93 2.36 33.90
N ARG A 221 10.72 1.17 34.49
CA ARG A 221 11.64 0.03 34.33
C ARG A 221 11.74 -0.43 32.88
N ILE A 222 10.62 -0.58 32.17
CA ILE A 222 10.65 -0.95 30.74
C ILE A 222 11.34 0.12 29.88
N GLU A 223 11.21 1.39 30.26
CA GLU A 223 11.82 2.50 29.53
C GLU A 223 13.33 2.59 29.71
N THR A 224 13.85 2.13 30.85
CA THR A 224 15.25 2.33 31.26
C THR A 224 16.09 1.05 31.25
N GLU A 225 15.50 -0.12 31.52
CA GLU A 225 16.23 -1.37 31.69
C GLU A 225 16.69 -1.99 30.36
N GLU A 226 17.77 -2.77 30.47
CA GLU A 226 18.33 -3.60 29.41
C GLU A 226 18.21 -5.08 29.78
N TYR A 227 18.21 -5.95 28.78
CA TYR A 227 18.22 -7.39 28.97
C TYR A 227 19.27 -8.04 28.07
N THR A 228 19.78 -9.17 28.52
CA THR A 228 20.74 -9.97 27.76
C THR A 228 20.05 -11.21 27.21
N PHE A 229 20.27 -11.50 25.93
CA PHE A 229 19.77 -12.70 25.28
C PHE A 229 20.86 -13.32 24.40
N GLU A 230 20.70 -14.60 24.07
CA GLU A 230 21.59 -15.30 23.16
C GLU A 230 21.07 -15.16 21.72
N ASN A 231 21.89 -14.63 20.81
CA ASN A 231 21.52 -14.47 19.41
C ASN A 231 21.65 -15.80 18.63
N LYS A 232 21.28 -15.81 17.35
CA LYS A 232 21.39 -17.01 16.49
C LYS A 232 22.81 -17.58 16.34
N ARG A 233 23.84 -16.81 16.68
CA ARG A 233 25.26 -17.22 16.64
C ARG A 233 25.76 -17.68 18.01
N LYS A 234 24.87 -17.81 18.99
CA LYS A 234 25.19 -18.13 20.39
C LYS A 234 26.02 -17.06 21.10
N GLU A 235 25.94 -15.82 20.64
CA GLU A 235 26.61 -14.70 21.27
C GLU A 235 25.64 -14.03 22.25
N LYS A 236 26.14 -13.68 23.44
CA LYS A 236 25.37 -12.87 24.39
C LYS A 236 25.31 -11.44 23.90
N VAL A 237 24.10 -10.94 23.69
CA VAL A 237 23.83 -9.57 23.24
C VAL A 237 22.95 -8.88 24.26
N THR A 238 23.32 -7.65 24.61
CA THR A 238 22.50 -6.78 25.46
C THR A 238 21.65 -5.86 24.59
N ALA A 239 20.38 -5.70 24.95
CA ALA A 239 19.45 -4.82 24.26
C ALA A 239 18.51 -4.11 25.25
N ARG A 240 18.10 -2.89 24.90
CA ARG A 240 17.04 -2.16 25.62
C ARG A 240 15.66 -2.74 25.30
N TYR A 241 14.77 -2.71 26.29
CA TYR A 241 13.35 -2.99 26.06
C TYR A 241 12.70 -1.86 25.25
N ASN A 242 13.01 -0.61 25.60
CA ASN A 242 12.59 0.57 24.84
C ASN A 242 13.47 0.79 23.61
N ARG A 243 12.86 0.81 22.41
CA ARG A 243 13.53 1.07 21.14
C ARG A 243 12.95 2.30 20.42
N GLY A 244 12.49 3.29 21.17
CA GLY A 244 11.85 4.50 20.65
C GLY A 244 10.36 4.29 20.42
N GLU A 245 9.94 4.18 19.17
CA GLU A 245 8.52 4.02 18.79
C GLU A 245 7.97 2.60 19.03
N ALA A 246 8.83 1.67 19.42
CA ALA A 246 8.45 0.28 19.64
C ALA A 246 9.12 -0.28 20.90
N ILE A 247 8.33 -0.95 21.74
CA ILE A 247 8.71 -1.37 23.09
C ILE A 247 8.54 -2.88 23.23
N ASN A 248 9.57 -3.57 23.70
CA ASN A 248 9.60 -5.03 23.79
C ASN A 248 9.00 -5.55 25.11
N VAL A 249 7.69 -5.32 25.30
CA VAL A 249 6.95 -5.73 26.49
C VAL A 249 6.99 -7.25 26.70
N LEU A 250 6.92 -8.05 25.62
CA LEU A 250 6.97 -9.50 25.71
C LEU A 250 8.28 -10.01 26.31
N SER A 251 9.42 -9.44 25.89
CA SER A 251 10.71 -9.81 26.49
C SER A 251 10.79 -9.37 27.94
N PHE A 252 10.20 -8.22 28.30
CA PHE A 252 10.16 -7.78 29.69
C PHE A 252 9.39 -8.78 30.56
N VAL A 253 8.20 -9.19 30.13
CA VAL A 253 7.38 -10.22 30.81
C VAL A 253 8.16 -11.53 30.93
N ASN A 254 8.86 -11.94 29.87
CA ASN A 254 9.60 -13.19 29.85
C ASN A 254 10.83 -13.18 30.78
N ASN A 255 11.58 -12.08 30.84
CA ASN A 255 12.86 -11.99 31.56
C ASN A 255 12.73 -11.57 33.04
N ASN A 256 11.57 -11.08 33.48
CA ASN A 256 11.37 -10.63 34.87
C ASN A 256 10.85 -11.75 35.79
N SER A 257 10.63 -11.50 37.08
CA SER A 257 10.02 -12.51 37.96
C SER A 257 8.56 -12.80 37.60
N VAL A 258 8.04 -13.96 38.03
CA VAL A 258 6.61 -14.30 37.87
C VAL A 258 5.72 -13.25 38.55
N ASP A 259 6.13 -12.72 39.70
CA ASP A 259 5.39 -11.68 40.42
C ASP A 259 5.26 -10.38 39.61
N VAL A 260 6.34 -9.95 38.93
CA VAL A 260 6.31 -8.78 38.05
C VAL A 260 5.37 -9.02 36.87
N ALA A 261 5.42 -10.22 36.27
CA ALA A 261 4.52 -10.56 35.17
C ALA A 261 3.05 -10.64 35.62
N ASN A 262 2.77 -11.17 36.82
CA ASN A 262 1.44 -11.22 37.42
C ASN A 262 0.85 -9.81 37.63
N LYS A 263 1.68 -8.83 38.04
CA LYS A 263 1.23 -7.43 38.16
C LYS A 263 0.75 -6.86 36.81
N ILE A 264 1.43 -7.19 35.72
CA ILE A 264 1.04 -6.76 34.37
C ILE A 264 -0.24 -7.48 33.95
N VAL A 265 -0.26 -8.81 34.01
CA VAL A 265 -1.41 -9.62 33.57
C VAL A 265 -2.67 -9.33 34.37
N GLY A 266 -2.55 -9.08 35.67
CA GLY A 266 -3.67 -8.72 36.55
C GLY A 266 -4.33 -7.37 36.22
N LYS A 267 -3.71 -6.53 35.38
CA LYS A 267 -4.28 -5.27 34.89
C LYS A 267 -4.88 -5.39 33.49
N LEU A 268 -4.70 -6.52 32.81
CA LEU A 268 -5.29 -6.72 31.49
C LEU A 268 -6.79 -7.02 31.61
N PRO A 269 -7.59 -6.74 30.57
CA PRO A 269 -9.01 -7.11 30.51
C PRO A 269 -9.29 -8.61 30.73
N PRO A 270 -10.55 -9.08 30.70
CA PRO A 270 -10.82 -10.52 30.61
C PRO A 270 -10.17 -11.18 29.38
N GLU A 271 -9.75 -12.43 29.54
CA GLU A 271 -9.15 -13.24 28.46
C GLU A 271 -10.18 -13.57 27.38
N GLN A 272 -9.79 -13.35 26.12
CA GLN A 272 -10.56 -13.74 24.94
C GLN A 272 -9.60 -14.25 23.86
N THR A 273 -9.40 -15.57 23.83
CA THR A 273 -8.36 -16.23 23.01
C THR A 273 -8.54 -16.06 21.51
N ASP A 274 -9.75 -15.74 21.05
CA ASP A 274 -10.03 -15.44 19.63
C ASP A 274 -9.27 -14.21 19.13
N TRP A 275 -8.87 -13.29 20.01
CA TRP A 275 -8.04 -12.12 19.68
C TRP A 275 -6.54 -12.44 19.54
N LEU A 276 -6.14 -13.70 19.71
CA LEU A 276 -4.76 -14.13 19.52
C LEU A 276 -4.41 -14.29 18.03
N PHE A 277 -4.20 -13.18 17.34
CA PHE A 277 -3.72 -13.12 15.96
C PHE A 277 -2.78 -11.94 15.71
N ASN A 278 -2.21 -11.85 14.51
CA ASN A 278 -1.42 -10.69 14.09
C ASN A 278 -2.31 -9.71 13.30
N PRO A 279 -2.59 -8.50 13.82
CA PRO A 279 -3.42 -7.50 13.15
C PRO A 279 -2.77 -6.88 11.90
N PHE A 280 -1.47 -7.12 11.69
CA PHE A 280 -0.72 -6.65 10.52
C PHE A 280 -0.44 -7.75 9.50
N ALA A 281 -0.93 -8.97 9.74
CA ALA A 281 -0.78 -10.04 8.76
C ALA A 281 -1.75 -9.81 7.60
N ASP A 282 -1.28 -10.14 6.40
CA ASP A 282 -2.12 -10.28 5.21
C ASP A 282 -3.27 -11.27 5.50
N PHE A 283 -4.44 -10.99 4.94
CA PHE A 283 -5.64 -11.80 5.13
C PHE A 283 -5.99 -12.48 3.82
N ASP A 284 -5.70 -13.78 3.75
CA ASP A 284 -6.01 -14.60 2.58
C ASP A 284 -7.52 -14.84 2.50
N LEU A 285 -8.21 -13.90 1.85
CA LEU A 285 -9.66 -13.94 1.69
C LEU A 285 -10.10 -15.18 0.90
N GLU A 286 -9.37 -15.54 -0.16
CA GLU A 286 -9.70 -16.68 -1.02
C GLU A 286 -9.74 -17.99 -0.22
N LYS A 287 -8.75 -18.23 0.64
CA LYS A 287 -8.75 -19.42 1.51
C LYS A 287 -9.76 -19.35 2.66
N SER A 288 -10.19 -18.15 3.03
CA SER A 288 -11.02 -17.92 4.21
C SER A 288 -12.50 -17.79 3.90
N LYS A 289 -12.86 -17.51 2.63
CA LYS A 289 -14.22 -17.14 2.21
C LYS A 289 -15.26 -18.18 2.58
N GLU A 290 -15.02 -19.44 2.26
CA GLU A 290 -15.94 -20.55 2.58
C GLU A 290 -16.27 -20.61 4.09
N ARG A 291 -15.25 -20.40 4.94
CA ARG A 291 -15.38 -20.43 6.40
C ARG A 291 -16.05 -19.18 6.96
N LEU A 292 -15.89 -18.04 6.30
CA LEU A 292 -16.58 -16.78 6.66
C LEU A 292 -18.07 -16.81 6.28
N THR A 293 -18.45 -17.59 5.26
CA THR A 293 -19.84 -17.68 4.79
C THR A 293 -20.60 -18.89 5.31
N SER A 294 -19.92 -19.87 5.92
CA SER A 294 -20.52 -21.12 6.39
C SER A 294 -21.21 -20.96 7.74
N PRO A 295 -22.54 -21.15 7.84
CA PRO A 295 -23.29 -21.06 9.10
C PRO A 295 -22.83 -22.09 10.16
N GLU A 296 -22.40 -23.27 9.73
CA GLU A 296 -22.02 -24.38 10.61
C GLU A 296 -20.57 -24.29 11.14
N ASN A 297 -19.78 -23.33 10.64
CA ASN A 297 -18.33 -23.21 10.92
C ASN A 297 -17.92 -21.77 11.25
N SER A 298 -18.83 -20.95 11.78
CA SER A 298 -18.57 -19.56 12.17
C SER A 298 -17.36 -19.51 13.11
N ASN A 299 -16.24 -19.01 12.57
CA ASN A 299 -14.99 -18.90 13.30
C ASN A 299 -14.86 -17.46 13.78
N ILE A 300 -15.18 -17.21 15.05
CA ILE A 300 -15.17 -15.86 15.64
C ILE A 300 -13.84 -15.14 15.35
N LYS A 301 -12.72 -15.82 15.62
CA LYS A 301 -11.38 -15.31 15.30
C LYS A 301 -11.22 -14.89 13.84
N LEU A 302 -11.75 -15.64 12.87
CA LEU A 302 -11.66 -15.31 11.46
C LEU A 302 -12.44 -14.04 11.10
N HIS A 303 -13.64 -13.86 11.67
CA HIS A 303 -14.42 -12.63 11.51
C HIS A 303 -13.72 -11.42 12.15
N LEU A 304 -13.16 -11.58 13.35
CA LEU A 304 -12.35 -10.54 14.00
C LEU A 304 -11.10 -10.17 13.18
N GLN A 305 -10.42 -11.16 12.61
CA GLN A 305 -9.28 -10.97 11.71
C GLN A 305 -9.68 -10.22 10.44
N HIS A 306 -10.82 -10.58 9.84
CA HIS A 306 -11.30 -9.93 8.62
C HIS A 306 -11.67 -8.46 8.83
N LEU A 307 -12.39 -8.16 9.93
CA LEU A 307 -12.67 -6.77 10.33
C LEU A 307 -11.39 -5.99 10.64
N THR A 308 -10.43 -6.62 11.31
CA THR A 308 -9.11 -6.03 11.59
C THR A 308 -8.38 -5.68 10.29
N PHE A 309 -8.37 -6.60 9.34
CA PHE A 309 -7.78 -6.41 8.03
C PHE A 309 -8.45 -5.27 7.26
N ALA A 310 -9.78 -5.21 7.28
CA ALA A 310 -10.54 -4.12 6.66
C ALA A 310 -10.19 -2.75 7.26
N LEU A 311 -10.15 -2.64 8.59
CA LEU A 311 -9.75 -1.42 9.29
C LEU A 311 -8.30 -1.03 8.99
N HIS A 312 -7.38 -2.00 8.98
CA HIS A 312 -5.97 -1.76 8.67
C HIS A 312 -5.79 -1.25 7.23
N LYS A 313 -6.46 -1.89 6.27
CA LYS A 313 -6.42 -1.50 4.86
C LYS A 313 -6.99 -0.10 4.67
N THR A 314 -8.16 0.18 5.22
CA THR A 314 -8.78 1.51 5.19
C THR A 314 -7.89 2.58 5.82
N LEU A 315 -7.25 2.29 6.96
CA LEU A 315 -6.30 3.20 7.59
C LEU A 315 -5.11 3.52 6.66
N ASN A 316 -4.52 2.50 6.04
CA ASN A 316 -3.41 2.66 5.11
C ASN A 316 -3.82 3.44 3.85
N GLU A 317 -5.04 3.22 3.34
CA GLU A 317 -5.59 3.97 2.20
C GLU A 317 -5.76 5.46 2.55
N LEU A 318 -6.31 5.76 3.74
CA LEU A 318 -6.46 7.14 4.23
C LEU A 318 -5.11 7.83 4.47
N GLN A 319 -4.11 7.13 5.02
CA GLN A 319 -2.79 7.68 5.31
C GLN A 319 -1.95 7.92 4.05
N SER A 320 -1.92 6.95 3.13
CA SER A 320 -1.11 7.04 1.92
C SER A 320 -1.80 7.81 0.80
N GLY A 321 -3.13 7.92 0.86
CA GLY A 321 -3.98 8.37 -0.24
C GLY A 321 -3.92 7.45 -1.47
N GLY A 322 -3.26 6.28 -1.35
CA GLY A 322 -3.14 5.25 -2.37
C GLY A 322 -4.27 4.24 -2.21
N ARG A 323 -4.97 4.00 -3.31
CA ARG A 323 -6.13 3.09 -3.36
C ARG A 323 -6.17 2.35 -4.69
N HIS A 324 -6.86 1.22 -4.71
CA HIS A 324 -7.03 0.45 -5.93
C HIS A 324 -7.92 1.18 -6.94
N ARG A 325 -7.82 0.77 -8.21
CA ARG A 325 -8.56 1.35 -9.33
C ARG A 325 -10.07 1.17 -9.18
N SER A 326 -10.53 0.07 -8.60
CA SER A 326 -11.95 -0.21 -8.33
C SER A 326 -12.56 0.86 -7.43
N ASN A 327 -11.91 1.17 -6.30
CA ASN A 327 -12.38 2.19 -5.35
C ASN A 327 -12.53 3.56 -6.02
N TYR A 328 -11.61 3.92 -6.91
CA TYR A 328 -11.68 5.17 -7.68
C TYR A 328 -12.93 5.26 -8.58
N PHE A 329 -13.45 4.15 -9.10
CA PHE A 329 -14.66 4.18 -9.92
C PHE A 329 -15.90 4.48 -9.08
N GLY A 330 -16.02 3.87 -7.89
CA GLY A 330 -17.08 4.20 -6.93
C GLY A 330 -17.04 5.68 -6.52
N GLU A 331 -15.86 6.21 -6.23
CA GLU A 331 -15.70 7.63 -5.87
C GLU A 331 -16.14 8.60 -6.97
N ILE A 332 -15.88 8.29 -8.25
CA ILE A 332 -16.36 9.12 -9.36
C ILE A 332 -17.89 9.14 -9.36
N GLU A 333 -18.49 7.97 -9.20
CA GLU A 333 -19.95 7.84 -9.20
C GLU A 333 -20.56 8.60 -8.02
N ASP A 334 -20.00 8.47 -6.82
CA ASP A 334 -20.42 9.19 -5.62
C ASP A 334 -20.31 10.71 -5.81
N VAL A 335 -19.22 11.20 -6.41
CA VAL A 335 -19.06 12.62 -6.74
C VAL A 335 -20.14 13.09 -7.71
N LEU A 336 -20.45 12.31 -8.75
CA LEU A 336 -21.45 12.68 -9.74
C LEU A 336 -22.89 12.58 -9.23
N LYS A 337 -23.15 11.71 -8.23
CA LYS A 337 -24.45 11.57 -7.56
C LYS A 337 -24.68 12.64 -6.49
N ASN A 338 -23.64 13.13 -5.85
CA ASN A 338 -23.78 14.10 -4.76
C ASN A 338 -24.36 15.44 -5.24
N GLU A 339 -25.42 15.90 -4.59
CA GLU A 339 -26.11 17.17 -4.87
C GLU A 339 -25.54 18.35 -4.08
N ASN A 340 -24.84 18.09 -2.97
CA ASN A 340 -24.40 19.09 -1.99
C ASN A 340 -22.89 19.36 -2.06
N HIS A 341 -22.40 19.71 -3.25
CA HIS A 341 -21.00 20.07 -3.43
C HIS A 341 -20.69 21.47 -2.91
N THR A 342 -19.66 21.60 -2.07
CA THR A 342 -19.18 22.93 -1.61
C THR A 342 -18.44 23.69 -2.71
N HIS A 343 -17.87 22.97 -3.69
CA HIS A 343 -17.16 23.54 -4.81
C HIS A 343 -18.10 23.86 -5.98
N LYS A 344 -18.27 25.15 -6.28
CA LYS A 344 -19.18 25.66 -7.34
C LYS A 344 -19.03 24.99 -8.71
N TYR A 345 -17.83 24.57 -9.10
CA TYR A 345 -17.61 23.92 -10.41
C TYR A 345 -18.18 22.50 -10.45
N LEU A 346 -18.11 21.75 -9.34
CA LEU A 346 -18.72 20.44 -9.19
C LEU A 346 -20.24 20.57 -9.05
N GLU A 347 -20.70 21.47 -8.17
CA GLU A 347 -22.12 21.77 -7.97
C GLU A 347 -22.82 22.06 -9.31
N LYS A 348 -22.29 23.00 -10.09
CA LYS A 348 -22.86 23.35 -11.40
C LYS A 348 -22.81 22.20 -12.40
N PHE A 349 -21.69 21.48 -12.46
CA PHE A 349 -21.53 20.37 -13.40
C PHE A 349 -22.50 19.23 -13.08
N CYS A 350 -22.58 18.82 -11.82
CA CYS A 350 -23.46 17.73 -11.36
C CYS A 350 -24.93 18.12 -11.52
N ALA A 351 -25.32 19.36 -11.19
CA ALA A 351 -26.68 19.84 -11.42
C ALA A 351 -27.05 19.83 -12.92
N GLN A 352 -26.13 20.20 -13.82
CA GLN A 352 -26.36 20.11 -15.27
C GLN A 352 -26.47 18.68 -15.77
N LEU A 353 -25.64 17.77 -15.26
CA LEU A 353 -25.71 16.35 -15.60
C LEU A 353 -27.03 15.73 -15.13
N GLN A 354 -27.39 15.93 -13.86
CA GLN A 354 -28.59 15.36 -13.24
C GLN A 354 -29.89 15.93 -13.82
N SER A 355 -29.90 17.21 -14.24
CA SER A 355 -31.03 17.81 -14.96
C SER A 355 -31.12 17.41 -16.43
N GLY A 356 -30.21 16.58 -16.93
CA GLY A 356 -30.21 16.11 -18.32
C GLY A 356 -29.77 17.17 -19.34
N ARG A 357 -29.06 18.22 -18.91
CA ARG A 357 -28.59 19.28 -19.81
C ARG A 357 -27.49 18.82 -20.76
N PHE A 358 -26.72 17.81 -20.37
CA PHE A 358 -25.70 17.20 -21.23
C PHE A 358 -26.32 16.17 -22.18
N LYS A 359 -26.95 16.67 -23.24
CA LYS A 359 -27.54 15.84 -24.31
C LYS A 359 -26.58 15.76 -25.50
N PRO A 360 -26.05 14.57 -25.85
CA PRO A 360 -25.22 14.41 -27.02
C PRO A 360 -25.96 14.78 -28.31
N GLN A 361 -25.26 15.36 -29.28
CA GLN A 361 -25.84 15.83 -30.54
C GLN A 361 -26.54 14.72 -31.34
N ASP A 362 -26.07 13.47 -31.24
CA ASP A 362 -26.57 12.31 -31.98
C ASP A 362 -27.45 11.38 -31.12
N SER A 363 -27.90 11.83 -29.96
CA SER A 363 -28.71 11.02 -29.02
C SER A 363 -29.93 11.79 -28.54
N ASP A 364 -31.09 11.12 -28.47
CA ASP A 364 -32.30 11.68 -27.89
C ASP A 364 -32.32 11.65 -26.35
N SER A 365 -31.51 10.80 -25.75
CA SER A 365 -31.37 10.68 -24.29
C SER A 365 -30.16 11.47 -23.78
N PRO A 366 -30.29 12.16 -22.63
CA PRO A 366 -29.17 12.84 -22.00
C PRO A 366 -28.14 11.84 -21.43
N LEU A 367 -26.90 12.31 -21.25
CA LEU A 367 -25.89 11.55 -20.52
C LEU A 367 -26.33 11.36 -19.07
N THR A 368 -26.32 10.11 -18.62
CA THR A 368 -26.59 9.77 -17.23
C THR A 368 -25.31 9.80 -16.40
N VAL A 369 -25.46 9.85 -15.08
CA VAL A 369 -24.33 9.73 -14.13
C VAL A 369 -23.55 8.44 -14.39
N GLU A 370 -24.26 7.31 -14.54
CA GLU A 370 -23.67 6.01 -14.81
C GLU A 370 -22.90 5.99 -16.14
N ALA A 371 -23.48 6.51 -17.22
CA ALA A 371 -22.83 6.54 -18.53
C ALA A 371 -21.54 7.38 -18.50
N LEU A 372 -21.56 8.52 -17.81
CA LEU A 372 -20.37 9.36 -17.66
C LEU A 372 -19.31 8.71 -16.76
N ALA A 373 -19.71 8.12 -15.64
CA ALA A 373 -18.81 7.38 -14.74
C ALA A 373 -18.11 6.23 -15.48
N ASN A 374 -18.86 5.46 -16.28
CA ASN A 374 -18.33 4.39 -17.11
C ASN A 374 -17.33 4.91 -18.14
N LEU A 375 -17.67 5.97 -18.89
CA LEU A 375 -16.77 6.57 -19.87
C LEU A 375 -15.46 7.04 -19.24
N ILE A 376 -15.55 7.79 -18.13
CA ILE A 376 -14.37 8.26 -17.40
C ILE A 376 -13.57 7.07 -16.87
N GLY A 377 -14.22 6.05 -16.31
CA GLY A 377 -13.60 4.84 -15.81
C GLY A 377 -12.81 4.09 -16.88
N HIS A 378 -13.42 3.84 -18.04
CA HIS A 378 -12.78 3.19 -19.19
C HIS A 378 -11.56 3.98 -19.70
N LEU A 379 -11.71 5.29 -19.92
CA LEU A 379 -10.60 6.15 -20.35
C LEU A 379 -9.50 6.22 -19.30
N SER A 380 -9.89 6.25 -18.02
CA SER A 380 -8.97 6.16 -16.90
C SER A 380 -8.30 4.81 -16.78
N ASN A 381 -8.67 3.75 -17.50
CA ASN A 381 -7.88 2.52 -17.56
C ASN A 381 -6.77 2.56 -18.62
N LEU A 382 -6.86 3.46 -19.61
CA LEU A 382 -5.88 3.52 -20.68
C LEU A 382 -4.45 3.76 -20.14
N GLU A 383 -3.54 2.92 -20.61
CA GLU A 383 -2.12 3.11 -20.39
C GLU A 383 -1.56 4.22 -21.30
N LEU A 384 -0.32 4.64 -21.05
CA LEU A 384 0.33 5.61 -21.93
C LEU A 384 0.53 5.07 -23.36
N LYS A 385 0.65 3.75 -23.55
CA LYS A 385 0.88 3.11 -24.85
C LYS A 385 -0.24 3.39 -25.87
N PRO A 386 -1.52 3.06 -25.62
CA PRO A 386 -2.62 3.38 -26.53
C PRO A 386 -2.81 4.89 -26.72
N LEU A 387 -2.70 5.68 -25.64
CA LEU A 387 -2.81 7.14 -25.72
C LEU A 387 -1.75 7.76 -26.63
N ARG A 388 -0.49 7.32 -26.50
CA ARG A 388 0.58 7.75 -27.41
C ARG A 388 0.31 7.33 -28.84
N LYS A 389 -0.19 6.12 -29.09
CA LYS A 389 -0.54 5.71 -30.47
C LYS A 389 -1.55 6.66 -31.10
N TYR A 390 -2.55 7.12 -30.35
CA TYR A 390 -3.59 8.03 -30.85
C TYR A 390 -3.05 9.44 -31.15
N PHE A 391 -2.20 9.97 -30.26
CA PHE A 391 -1.64 11.32 -30.39
C PHE A 391 -0.35 11.40 -31.20
N ASN A 392 0.26 10.26 -31.58
CA ASN A 392 1.49 10.21 -32.38
C ASN A 392 1.19 10.35 -33.88
N ASP A 393 0.45 11.39 -34.23
CA ASP A 393 0.16 11.81 -35.61
C ASP A 393 0.53 13.30 -35.75
N GLY A 394 1.23 13.64 -36.83
CA GLY A 394 1.60 15.02 -37.16
C GLY A 394 0.39 15.94 -37.33
N LYS A 395 -0.81 15.39 -37.56
CA LYS A 395 -2.04 16.18 -37.64
C LYS A 395 -2.42 16.88 -36.33
N HIS A 396 -1.97 16.39 -35.18
CA HIS A 396 -2.24 17.04 -33.88
C HIS A 396 -1.34 18.26 -33.58
N LYS A 397 -0.40 18.61 -34.47
CA LYS A 397 0.59 19.69 -34.22
C LYS A 397 -0.04 21.07 -34.02
N THR A 398 -1.09 21.38 -34.77
CA THR A 398 -1.78 22.69 -34.73
C THR A 398 -2.99 22.68 -33.80
N GLY A 399 -3.39 21.51 -33.31
CA GLY A 399 -4.56 21.30 -32.47
C GLY A 399 -4.97 19.83 -32.49
N ASP A 400 -5.57 19.36 -31.41
CA ASP A 400 -6.02 17.97 -31.31
C ASP A 400 -7.19 17.69 -32.24
N LEU A 401 -7.14 16.56 -32.95
CA LEU A 401 -8.19 16.15 -33.88
C LEU A 401 -8.93 14.90 -33.38
N TRP A 402 -10.25 14.92 -33.53
CA TRP A 402 -11.10 13.77 -33.25
C TRP A 402 -11.15 12.84 -34.47
N CYS A 403 -10.88 11.55 -34.25
CA CYS A 403 -11.08 10.51 -35.24
C CYS A 403 -11.52 9.21 -34.54
N GLU A 404 -12.83 8.97 -34.54
CA GLU A 404 -13.46 7.86 -33.81
C GLU A 404 -12.99 6.49 -34.33
N GLU A 405 -12.92 6.30 -35.64
CA GLU A 405 -12.42 5.06 -36.25
C GLU A 405 -10.98 4.74 -35.83
N HIS A 406 -10.13 5.78 -35.76
CA HIS A 406 -8.74 5.61 -35.31
C HIS A 406 -8.66 5.26 -33.83
N LEU A 407 -9.48 5.90 -32.99
CA LEU A 407 -9.58 5.56 -31.57
C LEU A 407 -10.01 4.11 -31.40
N LYS A 408 -11.09 3.69 -32.07
CA LYS A 408 -11.61 2.32 -32.03
C LYS A 408 -10.53 1.30 -32.38
N LYS A 409 -9.83 1.51 -33.50
CA LYS A 409 -8.72 0.63 -33.92
C LYS A 409 -7.62 0.51 -32.87
N ILE A 410 -7.29 1.60 -32.17
CA ILE A 410 -6.25 1.60 -31.12
C ILE A 410 -6.74 0.87 -29.87
N LEU A 411 -8.00 1.07 -29.48
CA LEU A 411 -8.60 0.40 -28.33
C LEU A 411 -8.73 -1.10 -28.56
N ASP A 412 -9.23 -1.50 -29.74
CA ASP A 412 -9.33 -2.90 -30.14
C ASP A 412 -7.95 -3.58 -30.10
N SER A 413 -6.93 -2.94 -30.66
CA SER A 413 -5.53 -3.43 -30.63
C SER A 413 -4.87 -3.44 -29.25
N TRP A 414 -5.46 -2.77 -28.25
CA TRP A 414 -4.91 -2.72 -26.90
C TRP A 414 -5.55 -3.75 -25.98
N VAL A 415 -6.84 -4.03 -26.16
CA VAL A 415 -7.60 -5.00 -25.38
C VAL A 415 -7.47 -6.42 -25.94
N MET A 416 -7.50 -6.56 -27.27
CA MET A 416 -7.27 -7.80 -28.01
C MET A 416 -5.78 -7.97 -28.31
#